data_AF-A0A8T1V5K9-F1
#
_entry.id   AF-A0A8T1V5K9-F1
#
_cell.length_a   1.000
_cell.length_b   1.000
_cell.length_c   1.000
_cell.angle_alpha   90.00
_cell.angle_beta   90.00
_cell.angle_gamma   90.00
#
_symmetry.space_group_name_H-M   'P 1'
#
loop_
_entity.id
_entity.type
_entity.pdbx_description
1 polymer ?
#
loop_
_entity_poly.entity_id
_entity_poly.type
_entity_poly.pdbx_seq_one_letter_code
_entity_poly.pdbx_strand_id
1 'polypeptide(L)'
;MAAVSAQSDEDAQQQPEQTAKMPPRYMRPTFSSILPEYANSEADQIRKAFGAGSYANIQKMPARLRNNAVNQARFEKMNENRLTQPKTGKNATKNGLFNKFEYTPSRFSLADGQAQMERLRSEAKRTEISGQDFVSGGAAARLKHEDAFGATNFRYPHMHAPCPDINEERKHKRRVEDKKILHGAFVPCGQRPPVDAVTRKLIPQIIQEMHEVLAADWQGLDLSIAPARDENIVVRFNEVSIECENGLVAYMNVFSKTNRVPSKYGLHKVAEDWNAKPGDGGLYFAFRPPWVKNRSKDLIVFIKNSGASTTPRDNQ
;
A
#
# COMPACT_ATOMS: atom_id res chain seq x y z
N MET A 1 -10.31 -88.23 -16.99
CA MET A 1 -11.22 -87.89 -18.11
C MET A 1 -12.03 -86.70 -17.65
N ALA A 2 -12.12 -85.54 -18.29
CA ALA A 2 -11.56 -85.01 -19.52
C ALA A 2 -11.48 -83.47 -19.33
N ALA A 3 -10.53 -82.83 -20.01
CA ALA A 3 -10.46 -81.39 -20.18
C ALA A 3 -11.60 -80.92 -21.12
N VAL A 4 -12.06 -79.67 -21.00
CA VAL A 4 -12.23 -78.69 -22.11
C VAL A 4 -12.50 -77.29 -21.52
N SER A 5 -11.79 -76.33 -22.11
CA SER A 5 -11.80 -74.88 -21.94
C SER A 5 -13.08 -74.14 -22.36
N ALA A 6 -13.30 -72.97 -21.77
CA ALA A 6 -13.90 -71.75 -22.36
C ALA A 6 -13.64 -70.60 -21.33
N GLN A 7 -12.81 -69.55 -21.53
CA GLN A 7 -12.92 -68.40 -22.47
C GLN A 7 -14.38 -67.93 -22.58
N SER A 8 -14.82 -66.71 -22.28
CA SER A 8 -14.30 -65.36 -22.01
C SER A 8 -15.51 -64.62 -21.35
N ASP A 9 -15.49 -63.48 -20.68
CA ASP A 9 -15.01 -62.15 -21.07
C ASP A 9 -14.94 -61.27 -19.80
N GLU A 10 -13.88 -60.48 -19.73
CA GLU A 10 -13.67 -59.39 -18.80
C GLU A 10 -14.43 -58.15 -19.29
N ASP A 11 -15.33 -57.61 -18.48
CA ASP A 11 -15.80 -56.22 -18.61
C ASP A 11 -15.72 -55.54 -17.23
N ALA A 12 -14.49 -55.45 -16.74
CA ALA A 12 -14.16 -54.49 -15.68
C ALA A 12 -14.01 -53.11 -16.33
N GLN A 13 -15.09 -52.33 -16.30
CA GLN A 13 -15.06 -50.90 -16.61
C GLN A 13 -14.08 -50.18 -15.68
N GLN A 14 -12.83 -50.06 -16.13
CA GLN A 14 -11.85 -49.13 -15.59
C GLN A 14 -12.36 -47.71 -15.84
N GLN A 15 -12.82 -47.06 -14.78
CA GLN A 15 -12.96 -45.61 -14.79
C GLN A 15 -11.55 -45.00 -14.92
N PRO A 16 -11.31 -44.07 -15.86
CA PRO A 16 -10.05 -43.38 -15.92
C PRO A 16 -9.95 -42.48 -14.68
N GLU A 17 -9.00 -42.78 -13.79
CA GLU A 17 -8.53 -41.83 -12.78
C GLU A 17 -7.99 -40.60 -13.48
N GLN A 18 -8.86 -39.64 -13.73
CA GLN A 18 -8.48 -38.28 -14.07
C GLN A 18 -7.79 -37.72 -12.83
N THR A 19 -6.47 -37.83 -12.80
CA THR A 19 -5.62 -37.01 -11.95
C THR A 19 -5.85 -35.55 -12.36
N ALA A 20 -6.85 -34.93 -11.73
CA ALA A 20 -7.16 -33.53 -11.90
C ALA A 20 -5.91 -32.74 -11.49
N LYS A 21 -5.12 -32.34 -12.50
CA LYS A 21 -3.95 -31.49 -12.33
C LYS A 21 -4.42 -30.26 -11.58
N MET A 22 -4.11 -30.20 -10.29
CA MET A 22 -4.51 -29.06 -9.47
C MET A 22 -3.97 -27.79 -10.14
N PRO A 23 -4.78 -26.72 -10.23
CA PRO A 23 -4.37 -25.52 -10.91
C PRO A 23 -3.07 -24.98 -10.29
N PRO A 24 -2.19 -24.37 -11.11
CA PRO A 24 -0.94 -23.78 -10.65
C PRO A 24 -1.16 -22.84 -9.46
N ARG A 25 -0.16 -22.73 -8.58
CA ARG A 25 -0.27 -22.00 -7.30
C ARG A 25 -0.71 -20.54 -7.44
N TYR A 26 -0.45 -19.90 -8.58
CA TYR A 26 -0.89 -18.55 -8.90
C TYR A 26 -2.38 -18.44 -9.30
N MET A 27 -3.01 -19.55 -9.70
CA MET A 27 -4.45 -19.64 -10.00
C MET A 27 -5.27 -20.13 -8.80
N ARG A 28 -4.61 -20.52 -7.70
CA ARG A 28 -5.32 -20.94 -6.50
C ARG A 28 -5.81 -19.70 -5.75
N PRO A 29 -7.09 -19.68 -5.31
CA PRO A 29 -7.57 -18.60 -4.46
C PRO A 29 -6.71 -18.55 -3.19
N THR A 30 -6.00 -17.43 -3.01
CA THR A 30 -5.22 -17.15 -1.80
C THR A 30 -6.13 -16.81 -0.64
N PHE A 31 -5.62 -16.86 0.60
CA PHE A 31 -6.38 -16.46 1.80
C PHE A 31 -6.91 -15.01 1.72
N SER A 32 -6.26 -14.16 0.92
CA SER A 32 -6.73 -12.80 0.59
C SER A 32 -7.88 -12.73 -0.42
N SER A 33 -8.17 -13.83 -1.13
CA SER A 33 -9.32 -13.95 -2.06
C SER A 33 -10.52 -14.63 -1.40
N ILE A 34 -10.29 -15.42 -0.35
CA ILE A 34 -11.32 -15.93 0.57
C ILE A 34 -11.33 -15.00 1.79
N LEU A 35 -11.59 -13.71 1.55
CA LEU A 35 -11.92 -12.84 2.67
C LEU A 35 -13.25 -13.35 3.24
N PRO A 36 -13.39 -13.47 4.58
CA PRO A 36 -14.68 -13.74 5.18
C PRO A 36 -15.68 -12.76 4.59
N GLU A 37 -16.75 -13.30 4.00
CA GLU A 37 -17.85 -12.47 3.54
C GLU A 37 -18.27 -11.63 4.74
N TYR A 38 -18.19 -10.30 4.58
CA TYR A 38 -18.36 -9.36 5.67
C TYR A 38 -19.63 -9.75 6.44
N ALA A 39 -19.51 -10.14 7.70
CA ALA A 39 -20.62 -10.77 8.44
C ALA A 39 -21.86 -9.88 8.54
N ASN A 40 -21.71 -8.57 8.32
CA ASN A 40 -22.82 -7.62 8.30
C ASN A 40 -23.21 -7.17 6.87
N SER A 41 -22.78 -7.88 5.82
CA SER A 41 -23.08 -7.53 4.43
C SER A 41 -24.59 -7.55 4.18
N GLU A 42 -25.28 -8.53 4.74
CA GLU A 42 -26.75 -8.65 4.70
C GLU A 42 -27.43 -7.52 5.47
N ALA A 43 -26.96 -7.22 6.68
CA ALA A 43 -27.49 -6.13 7.49
C ALA A 43 -27.35 -4.77 6.79
N ASP A 44 -26.22 -4.55 6.10
CA ASP A 44 -25.99 -3.34 5.31
C ASP A 44 -26.82 -3.32 4.02
N GLN A 45 -27.06 -4.47 3.38
CA GLN A 45 -27.97 -4.55 2.24
C GLN A 45 -29.41 -4.21 2.67
N ILE A 46 -29.88 -4.73 3.80
CA ILE A 46 -31.18 -4.40 4.39
C ILE A 46 -31.24 -2.90 4.70
N ARG A 47 -30.22 -2.34 5.36
CA ARG A 47 -30.17 -0.90 5.67
C ARG A 47 -30.20 -0.04 4.40
N LYS A 48 -29.49 -0.45 3.34
CA LYS A 48 -29.53 0.21 2.02
C LYS A 48 -30.88 0.05 1.34
N ALA A 49 -31.61 -1.04 1.56
CA ALA A 49 -32.91 -1.28 0.96
C ALA A 49 -34.02 -0.38 1.56
N PHE A 50 -33.82 0.14 2.77
CA PHE A 50 -34.77 1.05 3.44
C PHE A 50 -34.26 2.51 3.57
N GLY A 51 -33.02 2.79 3.15
CA GLY A 51 -32.46 4.14 3.19
C GLY A 51 -33.05 5.05 2.11
N ALA A 52 -33.57 6.23 2.50
CA ALA A 52 -34.22 7.18 1.59
C ALA A 52 -33.32 7.68 0.44
N GLY A 53 -32.00 7.81 0.69
CA GLY A 53 -31.01 8.23 -0.31
C GLY A 53 -30.38 7.10 -1.12
N SER A 54 -30.77 5.84 -0.87
CA SER A 54 -30.22 4.68 -1.56
C SER A 54 -30.94 4.44 -2.89
N TYR A 55 -30.18 4.13 -3.94
CA TYR A 55 -30.75 3.73 -5.23
C TYR A 55 -31.39 2.33 -5.18
N ALA A 56 -31.07 1.55 -4.15
CA ALA A 56 -31.63 0.21 -3.92
C ALA A 56 -32.88 0.23 -3.03
N ASN A 57 -33.46 1.40 -2.77
CA ASN A 57 -34.63 1.53 -1.89
C ASN A 57 -35.85 0.79 -2.45
N ILE A 58 -36.43 -0.12 -1.66
CA ILE A 58 -37.58 -0.95 -2.03
C ILE A 58 -38.83 -0.10 -2.27
N GLN A 59 -39.00 1.01 -1.54
CA GLN A 59 -40.17 1.89 -1.68
C GLN A 59 -40.27 2.54 -3.07
N LYS A 60 -39.16 2.61 -3.81
CA LYS A 60 -39.09 3.20 -5.15
C LYS A 60 -39.03 2.16 -6.25
N MET A 61 -39.14 0.87 -5.91
CA MET A 61 -39.24 -0.20 -6.90
C MET A 61 -40.64 -0.23 -7.53
N PRO A 62 -40.77 -0.64 -8.80
CA PRO A 62 -42.07 -0.73 -9.45
C PRO A 62 -42.92 -1.82 -8.79
N ALA A 63 -44.20 -1.51 -8.52
CA ALA A 63 -45.14 -2.47 -7.93
C ALA A 63 -45.44 -3.68 -8.84
N ARG A 64 -45.22 -3.54 -10.15
CA ARG A 64 -45.33 -4.63 -11.14
C ARG A 64 -43.96 -4.95 -11.71
N LEU A 65 -43.44 -6.14 -11.38
CA LEU A 65 -42.15 -6.63 -11.86
C LEU A 65 -42.28 -7.07 -13.32
N ARG A 66 -41.85 -6.21 -14.25
CA ARG A 66 -41.65 -6.55 -15.66
C ARG A 66 -40.17 -6.75 -15.95
N ASN A 67 -39.86 -7.43 -17.07
CA ASN A 67 -38.48 -7.61 -17.50
C ASN A 67 -37.74 -6.27 -17.52
N ASN A 68 -36.60 -6.22 -16.83
CA ASN A 68 -35.73 -5.04 -16.72
C ASN A 68 -36.31 -3.80 -15.99
N ALA A 69 -37.56 -3.82 -15.52
CA ALA A 69 -38.19 -2.68 -14.86
C ALA A 69 -37.48 -2.26 -13.56
N VAL A 70 -36.94 -3.24 -12.82
CA VAL A 70 -36.17 -3.01 -11.58
C VAL A 70 -34.86 -2.28 -11.88
N ASN A 71 -34.15 -2.67 -12.94
CA ASN A 71 -32.89 -2.03 -13.31
C ASN A 71 -33.15 -0.60 -13.79
N GLN A 72 -34.20 -0.39 -14.59
CA GLN A 72 -34.60 0.94 -15.03
C GLN A 72 -34.91 1.88 -13.85
N ALA A 73 -35.72 1.42 -12.89
CA ALA A 73 -36.03 2.20 -11.69
C ALA A 73 -34.77 2.54 -10.86
N ARG A 74 -33.80 1.61 -10.77
CA ARG A 74 -32.51 1.87 -10.12
C ARG A 74 -31.69 2.94 -10.85
N PHE A 75 -31.65 2.91 -12.18
CA PHE A 75 -30.95 3.90 -13.00
C PHE A 75 -31.57 5.30 -12.88
N GLU A 76 -32.89 5.38 -12.95
CA GLU A 76 -33.63 6.63 -12.78
C GLU A 76 -33.36 7.24 -11.40
N LYS A 77 -33.36 6.42 -10.34
CA LYS A 77 -33.03 6.85 -8.98
C LYS A 77 -31.58 7.31 -8.84
N MET A 78 -30.64 6.63 -9.50
CA MET A 78 -29.23 7.02 -9.51
C MET A 78 -29.05 8.40 -10.18
N ASN A 79 -29.76 8.65 -11.27
CA ASN A 79 -29.76 9.94 -11.95
C ASN A 79 -30.43 11.04 -11.11
N GLU A 80 -31.58 10.74 -10.49
CA GLU A 80 -32.26 11.66 -9.56
C GLU A 80 -31.33 12.04 -8.41
N ASN A 81 -30.68 11.07 -7.77
CA ASN A 81 -29.70 11.30 -6.71
C ASN A 81 -28.55 12.18 -7.21
N ARG A 82 -28.02 11.94 -8.43
CA ARG A 82 -26.94 12.75 -9.00
C ARG A 82 -27.35 14.20 -9.25
N LEU A 83 -28.61 14.43 -9.63
CA LEU A 83 -29.16 15.76 -9.93
C LEU A 83 -29.57 16.52 -8.65
N THR A 84 -30.05 15.80 -7.64
CA THR A 84 -30.57 16.36 -6.39
C THR A 84 -29.50 16.55 -5.32
N GLN A 85 -28.31 15.96 -5.48
CA GLN A 85 -27.17 16.27 -4.64
C GLN A 85 -26.87 17.78 -4.74
N PRO A 86 -27.10 18.57 -3.68
CA PRO A 86 -26.67 19.96 -3.69
C PRO A 86 -25.17 19.95 -3.97
N LYS A 87 -24.71 20.77 -4.91
CA LYS A 87 -23.27 21.00 -5.11
C LYS A 87 -22.71 21.51 -3.78
N THR A 88 -22.29 20.61 -2.89
CA THR A 88 -21.66 20.96 -1.61
C THR A 88 -20.23 21.36 -1.90
N GLY A 89 -20.13 22.53 -2.49
CA GLY A 89 -18.99 23.41 -2.52
C GLY A 89 -19.51 24.81 -2.23
N LYS A 90 -20.18 24.99 -1.07
CA LYS A 90 -20.29 26.33 -0.51
C LYS A 90 -18.86 26.69 -0.11
N ASN A 91 -18.14 27.36 -1.01
CA ASN A 91 -16.88 27.99 -0.69
C ASN A 91 -17.09 28.79 0.60
N ALA A 92 -16.31 28.45 1.62
CA ALA A 92 -16.40 29.01 2.95
C ALA A 92 -15.91 30.47 2.93
N THR A 93 -16.68 31.39 2.37
CA THR A 93 -16.41 32.83 2.41
C THR A 93 -17.70 33.63 2.45
N LYS A 94 -18.53 33.43 3.48
CA LYS A 94 -19.57 34.40 3.85
C LYS A 94 -19.18 35.34 4.99
N ASN A 95 -18.10 35.05 5.72
CA ASN A 95 -17.64 35.89 6.84
C ASN A 95 -16.15 36.31 6.69
N GLY A 96 -15.85 37.10 5.65
CA GLY A 96 -14.89 38.20 5.75
C GLY A 96 -13.48 37.95 6.31
N LEU A 97 -12.81 36.82 6.02
CA LEU A 97 -11.39 36.64 6.39
C LEU A 97 -10.42 36.65 5.20
N PHE A 98 -10.93 36.62 3.96
CA PHE A 98 -10.10 36.75 2.76
C PHE A 98 -10.66 37.87 1.89
N ASN A 99 -9.89 38.94 1.75
CA ASN A 99 -10.13 39.95 0.73
C ASN A 99 -10.14 39.26 -0.64
N LYS A 100 -11.12 39.60 -1.49
CA LYS A 100 -11.07 39.24 -2.91
C LYS A 100 -9.83 39.91 -3.49
N PHE A 101 -8.73 39.18 -3.61
CA PHE A 101 -7.58 39.68 -4.32
C PHE A 101 -7.88 39.62 -5.82
N GLU A 102 -7.54 40.70 -6.52
CA GLU A 102 -7.53 40.69 -7.98
C GLU A 102 -6.45 39.71 -8.41
N TYR A 103 -6.82 38.71 -9.22
CA TYR A 103 -5.87 37.73 -9.70
C TYR A 103 -4.94 38.41 -10.70
N THR A 104 -3.76 38.82 -10.24
CA THR A 104 -2.68 39.27 -11.12
C THR A 104 -1.94 38.03 -11.61
N PRO A 105 -2.03 37.67 -12.90
CA PRO A 105 -1.33 36.50 -13.42
C PRO A 105 0.16 36.62 -13.17
N SER A 106 0.77 35.56 -12.66
CA SER A 106 2.21 35.50 -12.47
C SER A 106 2.92 35.58 -13.82
N ARG A 107 4.15 36.09 -13.87
CA ARG A 107 4.98 36.09 -15.09
C ARG A 107 5.14 34.69 -15.70
N PHE A 108 5.04 33.65 -14.88
CA PHE A 108 5.07 32.26 -15.33
C PHE A 108 3.77 31.81 -16.00
N SER A 109 2.63 32.44 -15.69
CA SER A 109 1.33 32.17 -16.33
C SER A 109 1.24 32.73 -17.75
N LEU A 110 2.14 33.65 -18.14
CA LEU A 110 2.23 34.14 -19.51
C LEU A 110 2.72 33.07 -20.49
N ALA A 111 3.64 32.21 -20.05
CA ALA A 111 4.13 31.10 -20.88
C ALA A 111 3.02 30.08 -21.15
N ASP A 112 2.25 29.72 -20.12
CA ASP A 112 1.10 28.82 -20.25
C ASP A 112 0.02 29.44 -21.16
N GLY A 113 -0.24 30.75 -21.03
CA GLY A 113 -1.17 31.47 -21.90
C GLY A 113 -0.71 31.53 -23.36
N GLN A 114 0.60 31.73 -23.61
CA GLN A 114 1.18 31.69 -24.94
C GLN A 114 1.08 30.30 -25.57
N ALA A 115 1.38 29.25 -24.81
CA ALA A 115 1.25 27.86 -25.26
C ALA A 115 -0.20 27.50 -25.58
N GLN A 116 -1.16 27.94 -24.75
CA GLN A 116 -2.59 27.74 -25.03
C GLN A 116 -3.04 28.48 -26.30
N MET A 117 -2.60 29.73 -26.49
CA MET A 117 -2.88 30.49 -27.71
C MET A 117 -2.26 29.86 -28.96
N GLU A 118 -1.02 29.37 -28.86
CA GLU A 118 -0.34 28.69 -29.95
C GLU A 118 -1.06 27.39 -30.33
N ARG A 119 -1.51 26.61 -29.35
CA ARG A 119 -2.32 25.41 -29.58
C ARG A 119 -3.61 25.75 -30.33
N LEU A 120 -4.37 26.74 -29.86
CA LEU A 120 -5.61 27.16 -30.51
C LEU A 120 -5.37 27.69 -31.93
N ARG A 121 -4.29 28.45 -32.16
CA ARG A 121 -3.89 28.89 -33.50
C ARG A 121 -3.53 27.72 -34.41
N SER A 122 -2.84 26.71 -33.88
CA SER A 122 -2.48 25.51 -34.62
C SER A 122 -3.71 24.68 -34.99
N GLU A 123 -4.67 24.55 -34.07
CA GLU A 123 -5.96 23.88 -34.30
C GLU A 123 -6.78 24.64 -35.35
N ALA A 124 -6.89 25.97 -35.23
CA ALA A 124 -7.58 26.81 -36.21
C ALA A 124 -6.96 26.68 -37.61
N LYS A 125 -5.62 26.72 -37.72
CA LYS A 125 -4.92 26.55 -39.00
C LYS A 125 -5.12 25.16 -39.60
N ARG A 126 -5.18 24.10 -38.78
CA ARG A 126 -5.50 22.74 -39.24
C ARG A 126 -6.93 22.66 -39.78
N THR A 127 -7.88 23.28 -39.08
CA THR A 127 -9.27 23.33 -39.55
C THR A 127 -9.45 24.14 -40.82
N GLU A 128 -8.70 25.25 -40.99
CA GLU A 128 -8.73 26.09 -42.19
C GLU A 128 -8.21 25.34 -43.43
N ILE A 129 -7.15 24.54 -43.27
CA ILE A 129 -6.49 23.87 -44.39
C ILE A 129 -7.27 22.64 -44.87
N SER A 130 -7.77 21.79 -43.97
CA SER A 130 -8.36 20.50 -44.40
C SER A 130 -9.66 20.10 -43.71
N GLY A 131 -10.13 20.82 -42.69
CA GLY A 131 -11.37 20.52 -41.96
C GLY A 131 -11.48 19.12 -41.33
N GLN A 132 -10.47 18.27 -41.52
CA GLN A 132 -10.37 16.89 -41.09
C GLN A 132 -9.02 16.72 -40.41
N ASP A 133 -8.98 15.93 -39.34
CA ASP A 133 -7.72 15.61 -38.69
C ASP A 133 -6.82 14.82 -39.65
N PHE A 134 -5.52 15.13 -39.67
CA PHE A 134 -4.56 14.37 -40.47
C PHE A 134 -4.53 12.93 -39.98
N VAL A 135 -5.10 12.02 -40.77
CA VAL A 135 -4.97 10.58 -40.55
C VAL A 135 -3.74 10.12 -41.31
N SER A 136 -2.64 9.85 -40.59
CA SER A 136 -1.51 9.13 -41.17
C SER A 136 -2.04 7.80 -41.74
N GLY A 137 -1.97 7.62 -43.06
CA GLY A 137 -2.42 6.41 -43.75
C GLY A 137 -1.58 5.19 -43.37
N GLY A 138 -1.82 4.64 -42.19
CA GLY A 138 -1.09 3.51 -41.63
C GLY A 138 -1.65 2.17 -42.08
N ALA A 139 -1.67 1.89 -43.39
CA ALA A 139 -1.68 0.54 -43.95
C ALA A 139 -1.59 0.59 -45.47
N ALA A 140 -0.38 0.75 -46.01
CA ALA A 140 -0.14 0.32 -47.38
C ALA A 140 -0.30 -1.21 -47.47
N ALA A 141 -1.06 -1.70 -48.45
CA ALA A 141 -1.21 -3.13 -48.69
C ALA A 141 0.15 -3.71 -49.12
N ARG A 142 0.69 -4.64 -48.32
CA ARG A 142 2.01 -5.24 -48.55
C ARG A 142 2.01 -6.18 -49.76
N LEU A 143 3.06 -6.10 -50.58
CA LEU A 143 3.28 -6.96 -51.74
C LEU A 143 4.00 -8.27 -51.35
N LYS A 144 3.84 -9.34 -52.14
CA LYS A 144 4.34 -10.70 -51.83
C LYS A 144 5.87 -10.83 -51.68
N HIS A 145 6.63 -9.84 -52.12
CA HIS A 145 8.10 -9.83 -52.11
C HIS A 145 8.68 -8.77 -51.16
N GLU A 146 7.85 -8.07 -50.40
CA GLU A 146 8.33 -7.16 -49.36
C GLU A 146 8.72 -7.95 -48.11
N ASP A 147 9.95 -7.74 -47.64
CA ASP A 147 10.43 -8.23 -46.35
C ASP A 147 9.67 -7.52 -45.22
N ALA A 148 8.83 -8.29 -44.54
CA ALA A 148 8.13 -7.84 -43.36
C ALA A 148 9.02 -8.09 -42.14
N PHE A 149 9.63 -7.03 -41.60
CA PHE A 149 9.91 -6.92 -40.16
C PHE A 149 8.58 -7.03 -39.37
N GLY A 150 8.04 -8.23 -39.36
CA GLY A 150 6.75 -8.66 -38.85
C GLY A 150 6.83 -10.10 -38.34
N ALA A 151 8.05 -10.62 -38.10
CA ALA A 151 8.17 -11.77 -37.23
C ALA A 151 7.65 -11.34 -35.84
N THR A 152 6.61 -11.99 -35.36
CA THR A 152 6.03 -11.76 -34.01
C THR A 152 7.06 -11.81 -32.89
N ASN A 153 8.21 -12.44 -33.17
CA ASN A 153 9.28 -12.73 -32.23
C ASN A 153 10.52 -11.86 -32.46
N PHE A 154 10.54 -11.01 -33.50
CA PHE A 154 11.65 -10.11 -33.73
C PHE A 154 11.50 -8.90 -32.81
N ARG A 155 12.27 -8.91 -31.72
CA ARG A 155 12.29 -7.86 -30.71
C ARG A 155 13.55 -7.04 -30.91
N TYR A 156 13.40 -5.78 -31.27
CA TYR A 156 14.54 -4.90 -31.51
C TYR A 156 15.46 -4.80 -30.27
N PRO A 157 16.79 -4.69 -30.44
CA PRO A 157 17.74 -4.61 -29.31
C PRO A 157 17.46 -3.48 -28.32
N HIS A 158 16.89 -2.34 -28.77
CA HIS A 158 16.50 -1.22 -27.90
C HIS A 158 15.25 -1.51 -27.04
N MET A 159 14.56 -2.63 -27.27
CA MET A 159 13.44 -3.14 -26.48
C MET A 159 13.87 -4.20 -25.44
N HIS A 160 15.16 -4.54 -25.37
CA HIS A 160 15.70 -5.55 -24.45
C HIS A 160 16.04 -4.99 -23.06
N ALA A 161 16.21 -3.67 -22.94
CA ALA A 161 16.23 -2.98 -21.66
C ALA A 161 14.88 -2.30 -21.45
N PRO A 162 14.26 -2.34 -20.26
CA PRO A 162 13.24 -1.37 -19.94
C PRO A 162 13.87 0.00 -20.18
N CYS A 163 13.36 0.73 -21.16
CA CYS A 163 13.71 2.14 -21.34
C CYS A 163 13.62 2.79 -19.94
N PRO A 164 14.58 3.63 -19.50
CA PRO A 164 14.47 4.35 -18.23
C PRO A 164 13.09 4.99 -18.06
N ASP A 165 12.48 5.36 -19.19
CA ASP A 165 11.12 5.87 -19.34
C ASP A 165 10.01 4.96 -18.77
N ILE A 166 10.08 3.63 -18.93
CA ILE A 166 9.06 2.70 -18.36
C ILE A 166 9.15 2.63 -16.84
N ASN A 167 10.38 2.66 -16.31
CA ASN A 167 10.60 2.69 -14.86
C ASN A 167 10.20 4.05 -14.27
N GLU A 168 10.43 5.14 -14.99
CA GLU A 168 9.99 6.48 -14.64
C GLU A 168 8.46 6.60 -14.71
N GLU A 169 7.82 6.05 -15.73
CA GLU A 169 6.36 6.01 -15.87
C GLU A 169 5.72 5.20 -14.73
N ARG A 170 6.32 4.06 -14.35
CA ARG A 170 5.86 3.27 -13.20
C ARG A 170 6.02 4.04 -11.88
N LYS A 171 7.14 4.74 -11.69
CA LYS A 171 7.37 5.60 -10.51
C LYS A 171 6.38 6.77 -10.49
N HIS A 172 6.12 7.38 -11.64
CA HIS A 172 5.17 8.47 -11.80
C HIS A 172 3.75 8.00 -11.47
N LYS A 173 3.31 6.85 -12.02
CA LYS A 173 2.03 6.21 -11.71
C LYS A 173 1.86 5.97 -10.21
N ARG A 174 2.86 5.39 -9.54
CA ARG A 174 2.85 5.21 -8.08
C ARG A 174 2.70 6.54 -7.33
N ARG A 175 3.49 7.57 -7.67
CA ARG A 175 3.39 8.89 -7.04
C ARG A 175 2.01 9.53 -7.25
N VAL A 176 1.41 9.35 -8.42
CA VAL A 176 0.06 9.87 -8.72
C VAL A 176 -0.99 9.11 -7.91
N GLU A 177 -0.86 7.79 -7.78
CA GLU A 177 -1.74 6.96 -6.93
C GLU A 177 -1.59 7.33 -5.45
N ASP A 178 -0.37 7.48 -4.95
CA ASP A 178 -0.08 7.89 -3.58
C ASP A 178 -0.66 9.29 -3.29
N LYS A 179 -0.62 10.21 -4.26
CA LYS A 179 -1.22 11.55 -4.14
C LYS A 179 -2.75 11.55 -4.15
N LYS A 180 -3.42 10.52 -4.69
CA LYS A 180 -4.88 10.38 -4.60
C LYS A 180 -5.34 10.05 -3.19
N ILE A 181 -4.45 9.52 -2.36
CA ILE A 181 -4.69 9.23 -0.95
C ILE A 181 -4.51 10.56 -0.18
N LEU A 182 -5.53 11.41 -0.20
CA LEU A 182 -5.54 12.72 0.48
C LEU A 182 -5.35 12.59 2.00
N HIS A 183 -5.78 11.46 2.56
CA HIS A 183 -5.66 11.12 3.97
C HIS A 183 -5.24 9.67 4.08
N GLY A 184 -4.29 9.37 4.96
CA GLY A 184 -3.92 7.99 5.31
C GLY A 184 -5.11 7.22 5.86
N ALA A 185 -4.92 5.94 6.19
CA ALA A 185 -5.95 5.15 6.87
C ALA A 185 -6.57 5.95 8.02
N PHE A 186 -7.90 5.95 8.13
CA PHE A 186 -8.62 6.68 9.15
C PHE A 186 -8.08 6.28 10.53
N VAL A 187 -7.35 7.19 11.17
CA VAL A 187 -6.92 7.06 12.56
C VAL A 187 -8.00 7.74 13.40
N PRO A 188 -8.80 7.00 14.17
CA PRO A 188 -9.79 7.61 15.05
C PRO A 188 -9.10 8.65 15.93
N CYS A 189 -9.63 9.86 15.97
CA CYS A 189 -9.13 10.89 16.87
C CYS A 189 -9.43 10.46 18.32
N GLY A 190 -8.41 9.94 18.99
CA GLY A 190 -8.49 9.54 20.39
C GLY A 190 -7.17 8.94 20.86
N GLN A 191 -6.72 9.36 22.04
CA GLN A 191 -5.59 8.75 22.79
C GLN A 191 -6.00 7.37 23.34
N ARG A 192 -6.54 6.48 22.49
CA ARG A 192 -6.74 5.09 22.87
C ARG A 192 -5.58 4.29 22.28
N PRO A 193 -4.72 3.68 23.11
CA PRO A 193 -3.75 2.74 22.58
C PRO A 193 -4.51 1.67 21.79
N PRO A 194 -3.94 1.18 20.67
CA PRO A 194 -4.54 0.10 19.90
C PRO A 194 -4.99 -1.05 20.81
N VAL A 195 -6.09 -1.71 20.50
CA VAL A 195 -6.56 -2.88 21.29
C VAL A 195 -5.47 -3.98 21.36
N ASP A 196 -4.58 -4.02 20.36
CA ASP A 196 -3.38 -4.86 20.27
C ASP A 196 -2.08 -4.13 20.68
N ALA A 197 -2.16 -3.11 21.54
CA ALA A 197 -0.96 -2.43 22.01
C ALA A 197 -0.06 -3.42 22.76
N VAL A 198 1.17 -3.58 22.29
CA VAL A 198 2.19 -4.40 22.95
C VAL A 198 2.38 -3.86 24.36
N THR A 199 2.18 -4.72 25.36
CA THR A 199 2.31 -4.35 26.77
C THR A 199 3.55 -4.96 27.39
N ARG A 200 3.98 -4.42 28.54
CA ARG A 200 5.09 -4.93 29.36
C ARG A 200 4.97 -6.41 29.71
N LYS A 201 3.75 -6.95 29.76
CA LYS A 201 3.49 -8.36 30.04
C LYS A 201 4.04 -9.30 28.96
N LEU A 202 4.27 -8.79 27.75
CA LEU A 202 4.78 -9.56 26.61
C LEU A 202 6.31 -9.66 26.57
N ILE A 203 7.04 -9.00 27.48
CA ILE A 203 8.52 -9.02 27.50
C ILE A 203 9.09 -10.45 27.44
N PRO A 204 8.63 -11.43 28.26
CA PRO A 204 9.16 -12.78 28.20
C PRO A 204 8.96 -13.44 26.83
N GLN A 205 7.80 -13.21 26.21
CA GLN A 205 7.50 -13.72 24.87
C GLN A 205 8.37 -13.06 23.80
N ILE A 206 8.60 -11.75 23.89
CA ILE A 206 9.48 -11.03 22.97
C ILE A 206 10.91 -11.59 23.06
N ILE A 207 11.41 -11.78 24.28
CA ILE A 207 12.75 -12.32 24.54
C ILE A 207 12.88 -13.72 23.94
N GLN A 208 11.88 -14.59 24.16
CA GLN A 208 11.86 -15.94 23.61
C GLN A 208 11.87 -15.93 22.08
N GLU A 209 10.95 -15.19 21.44
CA GLU A 209 10.88 -15.12 19.97
C GLU A 209 12.16 -14.51 19.36
N MET A 210 12.75 -13.50 20.01
CA MET A 210 14.04 -12.95 19.57
C MET A 210 15.17 -13.96 19.69
N HIS A 211 15.21 -14.70 20.80
CA HIS A 211 16.24 -15.72 21.04
C HIS A 211 16.14 -16.84 20.01
N GLU A 212 14.94 -17.35 19.72
CA GLU A 212 14.70 -18.40 18.73
C GLU A 212 15.20 -17.99 17.33
N VAL A 213 14.88 -16.77 16.89
CA VAL A 213 15.31 -16.28 15.57
C VAL A 213 16.82 -16.08 15.52
N LEU A 214 17.41 -15.44 16.54
CA LEU A 214 18.85 -15.18 16.56
C LEU A 214 19.67 -16.47 16.69
N ALA A 215 19.21 -17.45 17.47
CA ALA A 215 19.86 -18.75 17.59
C ALA A 215 19.75 -19.58 16.30
N ALA A 216 18.67 -19.43 15.53
CA ALA A 216 18.52 -20.09 14.23
C ALA A 216 19.48 -19.51 13.17
N ASP A 217 19.62 -18.18 13.15
CA ASP A 217 20.47 -17.47 12.18
C ASP A 217 21.97 -17.54 12.56
N TRP A 218 22.29 -17.59 13.85
CA TRP A 218 23.66 -17.64 14.38
C TRP A 218 23.90 -18.88 15.26
N GLN A 219 23.97 -20.04 14.61
CA GLN A 219 24.22 -21.31 15.28
C GLN A 219 25.62 -21.32 15.91
N GLY A 220 25.71 -21.67 17.20
CA GLY A 220 26.99 -21.80 17.91
C GLY A 220 27.52 -20.52 18.55
N LEU A 221 26.79 -19.39 18.48
CA LEU A 221 27.11 -18.20 19.25
C LEU A 221 26.45 -18.22 20.64
N ASP A 222 27.23 -17.89 21.67
CA ASP A 222 26.70 -17.62 23.00
C ASP A 222 26.03 -16.25 23.01
N LEU A 223 24.70 -16.24 22.94
CA LEU A 223 23.87 -15.05 22.99
C LEU A 223 23.02 -15.02 24.26
N SER A 224 22.88 -13.83 24.86
CA SER A 224 22.03 -13.60 26.03
C SER A 224 21.13 -12.41 25.79
N ILE A 225 19.83 -12.58 26.00
CA ILE A 225 18.84 -11.52 25.84
C ILE A 225 18.20 -11.26 27.19
N ALA A 226 18.32 -10.02 27.68
CA ALA A 226 17.80 -9.64 28.99
C ALA A 226 17.15 -8.24 28.95
N PRO A 227 16.13 -8.00 29.79
CA PRO A 227 15.62 -6.65 30.00
C PRO A 227 16.60 -5.85 30.86
N ALA A 228 16.95 -4.65 30.41
CA ALA A 228 17.75 -3.69 31.16
C ALA A 228 16.89 -2.90 32.16
N ARG A 229 17.56 -2.16 33.07
CA ARG A 229 16.90 -1.36 34.12
C ARG A 229 15.99 -0.26 33.59
N ASP A 230 16.25 0.20 32.38
CA ASP A 230 15.48 1.20 31.65
C ASP A 230 14.34 0.59 30.80
N GLU A 231 14.03 -0.70 31.01
CA GLU A 231 13.03 -1.47 30.28
C GLU A 231 13.35 -1.66 28.79
N ASN A 232 14.59 -1.36 28.36
CA ASN A 232 15.07 -1.75 27.03
C ASN A 232 15.40 -3.25 27.01
N ILE A 233 15.24 -3.88 25.86
CA ILE A 233 15.61 -5.27 25.62
C ILE A 233 17.01 -5.28 25.04
N VAL A 234 17.94 -5.89 25.74
CA VAL A 234 19.36 -5.89 25.37
C VAL A 234 19.77 -7.28 24.92
N VAL A 235 20.36 -7.34 23.73
CA VAL A 235 20.97 -8.54 23.17
C VAL A 235 22.48 -8.42 23.34
N ARG A 236 23.06 -9.35 24.09
CA ARG A 236 24.50 -9.48 24.33
C ARG A 236 25.03 -10.66 23.55
N PHE A 237 26.05 -10.44 22.74
CA PHE A 237 26.85 -11.48 22.10
C PHE A 237 28.20 -11.58 22.80
N ASN A 238 28.69 -12.79 23.03
CA ASN A 238 30.04 -13.00 23.56
C ASN A 238 31.09 -12.62 22.50
N GLU A 239 31.99 -11.68 22.82
CA GLU A 239 33.01 -11.17 21.89
C GLU A 239 33.95 -12.28 21.41
N VAL A 240 34.23 -13.27 22.26
CA VAL A 240 35.13 -14.39 21.94
C VAL A 240 34.54 -15.32 20.87
N SER A 241 33.22 -15.43 20.80
CA SER A 241 32.53 -16.30 19.85
C SER A 241 32.35 -15.65 18.48
N ILE A 242 32.55 -14.33 18.35
CA ILE A 242 32.25 -13.57 17.14
C ILE A 242 33.45 -13.61 16.19
N GLU A 243 33.25 -14.16 14.99
CA GLU A 243 34.28 -14.15 13.93
C GLU A 243 34.46 -12.76 13.30
N CYS A 244 33.38 -11.99 13.15
CA CYS A 244 33.40 -10.69 12.48
C CYS A 244 32.37 -9.71 13.08
N GLU A 245 32.84 -8.73 13.84
CA GLU A 245 31.99 -7.70 14.46
C GLU A 245 31.24 -6.86 13.44
N ASN A 246 31.91 -6.44 12.37
CA ASN A 246 31.30 -5.62 11.31
C ASN A 246 30.13 -6.35 10.64
N GLY A 247 30.29 -7.67 10.42
CA GLY A 247 29.24 -8.52 9.88
C GLY A 247 28.02 -8.58 10.81
N LEU A 248 28.25 -8.77 12.11
CA LEU A 248 27.19 -8.79 13.11
C LEU A 248 26.47 -7.43 13.23
N VAL A 249 27.18 -6.31 13.19
CA VAL A 249 26.58 -4.98 13.22
C VAL A 249 25.72 -4.72 11.98
N ALA A 250 26.22 -5.09 10.80
CA ALA A 250 25.47 -4.98 9.55
C ALA A 250 24.20 -5.86 9.59
N TYR A 251 24.33 -7.09 10.07
CA TYR A 251 23.23 -8.01 10.29
C TYR A 251 22.18 -7.41 11.24
N MET A 252 22.58 -6.93 12.42
CA MET A 252 21.66 -6.37 13.41
C MET A 252 20.95 -5.10 12.89
N ASN A 253 21.62 -4.31 12.05
CA ASN A 253 21.02 -3.16 11.38
C ASN A 253 19.92 -3.58 10.39
N VAL A 254 20.09 -4.70 9.69
CA VAL A 254 19.05 -5.28 8.83
C VAL A 254 17.94 -5.89 9.69
N PHE A 255 18.30 -6.69 10.69
CA PHE A 255 17.38 -7.35 11.61
C PHE A 255 16.39 -6.36 12.24
N SER A 256 16.87 -5.22 12.75
CA SER A 256 16.01 -4.19 13.36
C SER A 256 14.99 -3.55 12.42
N LYS A 257 15.19 -3.66 11.09
CA LYS A 257 14.33 -3.04 10.07
C LYS A 257 13.44 -4.03 9.35
N THR A 258 13.92 -5.24 9.09
CA THR A 258 13.26 -6.20 8.20
C THR A 258 12.66 -7.39 8.93
N ASN A 259 13.17 -7.73 10.12
CA ASN A 259 12.74 -8.93 10.80
C ASN A 259 11.30 -8.77 11.34
N ARG A 260 10.56 -9.88 11.33
CA ARG A 260 9.19 -9.95 11.82
C ARG A 260 9.09 -9.59 13.29
N VAL A 261 10.05 -9.98 14.13
CA VAL A 261 9.94 -9.83 15.59
C VAL A 261 9.99 -8.35 16.02
N PRO A 262 11.00 -7.54 15.64
CA PRO A 262 10.98 -6.08 15.89
C PRO A 262 9.74 -5.40 15.31
N SER A 263 9.32 -5.79 14.10
CA SER A 263 8.15 -5.20 13.43
C SER A 263 6.83 -5.54 14.12
N LYS A 264 6.65 -6.79 14.56
CA LYS A 264 5.46 -7.29 15.26
C LYS A 264 5.26 -6.58 16.59
N TYR A 265 6.36 -6.33 17.31
CA TYR A 265 6.33 -5.75 18.65
C TYR A 265 6.60 -4.24 18.70
N GLY A 266 6.80 -3.60 17.55
CA GLY A 266 7.08 -2.16 17.47
C GLY A 266 8.38 -1.77 18.17
N LEU A 267 9.40 -2.62 18.13
CA LEU A 267 10.69 -2.36 18.77
C LEU A 267 11.50 -1.38 17.94
N HIS A 268 12.09 -0.38 18.60
CA HIS A 268 12.95 0.61 17.97
C HIS A 268 14.41 0.41 18.36
N LYS A 269 15.32 0.61 17.40
CA LYS A 269 16.75 0.65 17.67
C LYS A 269 17.10 1.81 18.62
N VAL A 270 17.80 1.52 19.71
CA VAL A 270 18.45 2.52 20.57
C VAL A 270 19.83 2.78 19.97
N ALA A 271 20.09 4.01 19.53
CA ALA A 271 21.36 4.32 18.87
C ALA A 271 22.50 4.51 19.88
N GLU A 272 22.16 4.91 21.11
CA GLU A 272 23.10 5.19 22.20
C GLU A 272 23.82 3.93 22.67
N ASP A 273 23.07 2.83 22.82
CA ASP A 273 23.56 1.52 23.29
C ASP A 273 23.64 0.50 22.14
N TRP A 274 23.86 0.97 20.90
CA TRP A 274 24.05 0.11 19.74
C TRP A 274 25.53 -0.17 19.51
N ASN A 275 25.92 -1.44 19.43
CA ASN A 275 27.31 -1.83 19.28
C ASN A 275 28.19 -1.31 20.43
N ALA A 276 27.62 -1.26 21.64
CA ALA A 276 28.34 -0.81 22.83
C ALA A 276 29.21 -1.94 23.38
N LYS A 277 30.41 -1.59 23.85
CA LYS A 277 31.39 -2.50 24.47
C LYS A 277 31.77 -1.97 25.86
N PRO A 278 31.09 -2.39 26.93
CA PRO A 278 31.40 -1.92 28.27
C PRO A 278 32.66 -2.57 28.90
N GLY A 279 33.37 -3.43 28.15
CA GLY A 279 34.65 -4.02 28.58
C GLY A 279 34.54 -5.36 29.32
N ASP A 280 33.35 -5.94 29.35
CA ASP A 280 33.02 -7.26 29.93
C ASP A 280 33.15 -8.42 28.92
N GLY A 281 33.77 -8.17 27.76
CA GLY A 281 33.90 -9.13 26.67
C GLY A 281 32.59 -9.43 25.94
N GLY A 282 31.62 -8.51 25.96
CA GLY A 282 30.33 -8.65 25.27
C GLY A 282 30.03 -7.49 24.33
N LEU A 283 29.36 -7.79 23.22
CA LEU A 283 28.82 -6.80 22.28
C LEU A 283 27.32 -6.62 22.52
N TYR A 284 26.90 -5.37 22.73
CA TYR A 284 25.55 -5.05 23.15
C TYR A 284 24.73 -4.36 22.06
N PHE A 285 23.49 -4.80 21.91
CA PHE A 285 22.48 -4.19 21.03
C PHE A 285 21.16 -3.99 21.77
N ALA A 286 20.76 -2.73 21.96
CA ALA A 286 19.54 -2.39 22.67
C ALA A 286 18.35 -2.09 21.74
N PHE A 287 17.20 -2.69 22.07
CA PHE A 287 15.89 -2.45 21.47
C PHE A 287 14.96 -1.79 22.49
N ARG A 288 14.23 -0.77 22.03
CA ARG A 288 13.29 0.01 22.82
C ARG A 288 11.85 -0.38 22.48
N PRO A 289 11.10 -0.95 23.43
CA PRO A 289 9.67 -1.18 23.25
C PRO A 289 8.85 0.12 23.18
N PRO A 290 7.63 0.09 22.62
CA PRO A 290 6.83 1.29 22.35
C PRO A 290 6.37 2.04 23.62
N TRP A 291 6.35 1.41 24.79
CA TRP A 291 6.03 2.07 26.07
C TRP A 291 7.20 2.80 26.71
N VAL A 292 8.43 2.58 26.25
CA VAL A 292 9.63 3.24 26.79
C VAL A 292 9.85 4.56 26.06
N LYS A 293 9.78 5.67 26.81
CA LYS A 293 9.95 7.02 26.25
C LYS A 293 11.41 7.26 25.85
N ASN A 294 11.60 8.00 24.76
CA ASN A 294 12.95 8.32 24.29
C ASN A 294 13.53 9.54 25.01
N ARG A 295 14.43 9.33 25.97
CA ARG A 295 15.12 10.42 26.69
C ARG A 295 15.77 11.45 25.74
N SER A 296 16.35 11.01 24.62
CA SER A 296 17.07 11.90 23.70
C SER A 296 16.16 12.79 22.85
N LYS A 297 14.93 12.37 22.54
CA LYS A 297 13.94 13.21 21.84
C LYS A 297 13.24 14.18 22.80
N ASP A 298 13.02 13.77 24.04
CA ASP A 298 12.32 14.61 25.03
C ASP A 298 13.18 15.81 25.48
N LEU A 299 14.51 15.67 25.51
CA LEU A 299 15.42 16.79 25.83
C LEU A 299 15.37 17.93 24.79
N ILE A 300 15.18 17.61 23.51
CA ILE A 300 15.11 18.62 22.42
C ILE A 300 13.81 19.45 22.51
N VAL A 301 12.73 18.88 23.05
CA VAL A 301 11.45 19.58 23.23
C VAL A 301 11.51 20.55 24.42
N PHE A 302 12.22 20.19 25.50
CA PHE A 302 12.30 21.05 26.69
C PHE A 302 13.12 22.34 26.49
N ILE A 303 14.16 22.33 25.65
CA ILE A 303 14.97 23.53 25.40
C ILE A 303 14.21 24.59 24.59
N LYS A 304 13.20 24.20 23.79
CA LYS A 304 12.41 25.16 23.01
C LYS A 304 11.39 25.96 23.82
N ASN A 305 11.09 25.57 25.07
CA ASN A 305 10.08 26.22 25.90
C ASN A 305 10.64 27.07 27.06
N SER A 306 11.95 27.12 27.27
CA SER A 306 12.55 27.91 28.36
C SER A 306 13.01 29.32 27.96
N GLY A 307 12.66 29.80 26.76
CA GLY A 307 13.10 31.09 26.21
C GLY A 307 12.14 32.28 26.38
N ALA A 308 11.09 32.17 27.20
CA ALA A 308 10.19 33.30 27.48
C ALA A 308 10.59 33.98 28.79
N SER A 309 11.56 34.89 28.72
CA SER A 309 11.91 35.79 29.82
C SER A 309 10.75 36.76 30.11
N THR A 310 10.13 36.63 31.27
CA THR A 310 9.23 37.63 31.85
C THR A 310 10.06 38.81 32.36
N THR A 311 10.04 39.93 31.64
CA THR A 311 10.45 41.23 32.20
C THR A 311 9.31 41.77 33.08
N PRO A 312 9.56 42.13 34.34
CA PRO A 312 8.58 42.87 35.14
C PRO A 312 8.54 44.32 34.65
N ARG A 313 7.34 44.80 34.33
CA ARG A 313 7.08 46.21 34.04
C ARG A 313 6.92 46.92 35.39
N ASP A 314 7.92 47.70 35.77
CA ASP A 314 7.82 48.67 36.85
C ASP A 314 6.82 49.76 36.46
N ASN A 315 5.88 50.04 37.35
CA ASN A 315 4.97 51.18 37.29
C ASN A 315 5.68 52.40 37.92
N GLN A 316 5.89 53.43 37.11
CA GLN A 316 5.87 54.84 37.52
C GLN A 316 5.09 55.64 36.49
#